data_AF-A0AAV8W3D5-F1
#
_entry.id   AF-A0AAV8W3D5-F1
#
_cell.length_a   1.000
_cell.length_b   1.000
_cell.length_c   1.000
_cell.angle_alpha   90.00
_cell.angle_beta   90.00
_cell.angle_gamma   90.00
#
_symmetry.space_group_name_H-M   'P 1'
#
loop_
_entity.id
_entity.type
_entity.pdbx_description
1 polymer ?
#
loop_
_entity_poly.entity_id
_entity_poly.type
_entity_poly.pdbx_seq_one_letter_code
_entity_poly.pdbx_strand_id
1 'polypeptide(L)'
;GMTEEMKELAAALHKTCVAETGIDEGLISKVNAEKVLPDDEKLKCFLKCLMEQTGVLNEDGTLDVDAAIAIHPDEVRGTLEPIIRKCAPTAPGNPCENSWMAHKCLLESNPD
;
A
#
# COMPACT_ATOMS: atom_id res chain seq x y z
N GLY A 1 15.04 6.87 8.42
CA GLY A 1 15.15 6.42 7.01
C GLY A 1 15.19 4.91 6.93
N MET A 2 14.81 4.27 5.81
CA MET A 2 14.70 2.80 5.73
C MET A 2 16.05 2.09 5.90
N THR A 3 16.09 0.99 6.68
CA THR A 3 17.28 0.14 6.84
C THR A 3 17.55 -0.70 5.58
N GLU A 4 18.73 -1.32 5.47
CA GLU A 4 19.04 -2.19 4.33
C GLU A 4 18.10 -3.41 4.28
N GLU A 5 17.78 -4.00 5.43
CA GLU A 5 16.83 -5.11 5.51
C GLU A 5 15.43 -4.70 5.02
N MET A 6 14.99 -3.49 5.35
CA MET A 6 13.72 -2.95 4.85
C MET A 6 13.74 -2.74 3.33
N LYS A 7 14.87 -2.33 2.76
CA LYS A 7 15.02 -2.17 1.31
C LYS A 7 15.02 -3.51 0.57
N GLU A 8 15.74 -4.50 1.10
CA GLU A 8 15.75 -5.86 0.54
C GLU A 8 14.36 -6.48 0.55
N LEU A 9 13.63 -6.33 1.67
CA LEU A 9 12.25 -6.79 1.78
C LEU A 9 11.36 -6.06 0.76
N ALA A 10 11.45 -4.74 0.67
CA ALA A 10 10.67 -3.96 -0.31
C ALA A 10 10.94 -4.40 -1.76
N ALA A 11 12.20 -4.67 -2.11
CA ALA A 11 12.57 -5.16 -3.44
C ALA A 11 12.01 -6.57 -3.72
N ALA A 12 12.02 -7.45 -2.73
CA ALA A 12 11.43 -8.79 -2.85
C ALA A 12 9.92 -8.74 -3.04
N LEU A 13 9.22 -7.92 -2.23
CA LEU A 13 7.78 -7.69 -2.33
C LEU A 13 7.39 -7.11 -3.70
N HIS A 14 8.12 -6.08 -4.15
CA HIS A 14 7.93 -5.47 -5.47
C HIS A 14 8.01 -6.51 -6.57
N LYS A 15 9.10 -7.31 -6.59
CA LYS A 15 9.29 -8.36 -7.61
C LYS A 15 8.15 -9.37 -7.62
N THR A 16 7.72 -9.82 -6.44
CA THR A 16 6.59 -10.77 -6.31
C THR A 16 5.31 -10.17 -6.88
N CYS A 17 4.95 -8.96 -6.46
CA CYS A 17 3.69 -8.35 -6.87
C CYS A 17 3.68 -7.89 -8.33
N VAL A 18 4.83 -7.52 -8.91
CA VAL A 18 4.95 -7.29 -10.36
C VAL A 18 4.73 -8.59 -11.13
N ALA A 19 5.33 -9.70 -10.68
CA ALA A 19 5.17 -11.00 -11.33
C ALA A 19 3.72 -11.52 -11.25
N GLU A 20 3.03 -11.28 -10.12
CA GLU A 20 1.65 -11.71 -9.91
C GLU A 20 0.65 -10.91 -10.78
N THR A 21 0.82 -9.59 -10.86
CA THR A 21 -0.18 -8.70 -11.46
C THR A 21 0.12 -8.34 -12.92
N GLY A 22 1.39 -8.48 -13.34
CA GLY A 22 1.86 -8.05 -14.66
C GLY A 22 1.69 -6.56 -14.91
N ILE A 23 1.73 -5.75 -13.85
CA ILE A 23 1.71 -4.28 -13.90
C ILE A 23 2.92 -3.72 -14.68
N ASP A 24 2.72 -2.59 -15.35
CA ASP A 24 3.80 -1.83 -15.96
C ASP A 24 4.64 -1.11 -14.87
N GLU A 25 5.94 -1.39 -14.83
CA GLU A 25 6.92 -0.72 -13.97
C GLU A 25 6.92 0.81 -14.13
N GLY A 26 6.53 1.31 -15.30
CA GLY A 26 6.35 2.73 -15.57
C GLY A 26 5.19 3.35 -14.78
N LEU A 27 4.13 2.58 -14.49
CA LEU A 27 3.05 3.04 -13.61
C LEU A 27 3.55 3.12 -12.16
N ILE A 28 4.29 2.11 -11.68
CA ILE A 28 4.86 2.12 -10.33
C ILE A 28 5.82 3.30 -10.15
N SER A 29 6.66 3.55 -11.16
CA SER A 29 7.61 4.67 -11.15
C SER A 29 6.90 6.02 -11.03
N LYS A 30 5.78 6.22 -11.74
CA LYS A 30 4.96 7.43 -11.63
C LYS A 30 4.35 7.61 -10.24
N VAL A 31 3.82 6.54 -9.65
CA VAL A 31 3.28 6.58 -8.28
C VAL A 31 4.37 7.00 -7.29
N ASN A 32 5.56 6.41 -7.39
CA ASN A 32 6.64 6.69 -6.46
C ASN A 32 7.21 8.11 -6.60
N ALA A 33 7.39 8.58 -7.83
CA ALA A 33 8.03 9.87 -8.13
C ALA A 33 7.06 11.06 -8.11
N GLU A 34 5.86 10.88 -8.65
CA GLU A 34 4.91 11.98 -8.87
C GLU A 34 3.74 11.95 -7.88
N LYS A 35 3.62 10.90 -7.05
CA LYS A 35 2.47 10.65 -6.16
C LYS A 35 1.12 10.62 -6.88
N VAL A 36 1.15 10.41 -8.20
CA VAL A 36 -0.04 10.22 -9.02
C VAL A 36 -0.43 8.75 -8.94
N LEU A 37 -1.66 8.46 -8.55
CA LEU A 37 -2.20 7.11 -8.48
C LEU A 37 -3.28 6.91 -9.56
N PRO A 38 -2.91 6.45 -10.77
CA PRO A 38 -3.87 6.19 -11.85
C PRO A 38 -4.93 5.16 -11.44
N ASP A 39 -6.12 5.30 -12.02
CA ASP A 39 -7.17 4.29 -11.96
C ASP A 39 -6.86 3.18 -12.98
N ASP A 40 -5.97 2.26 -12.60
CA ASP A 40 -5.54 1.13 -13.41
C ASP A 40 -5.70 -0.18 -12.61
N GLU A 41 -6.36 -1.17 -13.19
CA GLU A 41 -6.71 -2.41 -12.49
C GLU A 41 -5.49 -3.18 -11.99
N LYS A 42 -4.39 -3.18 -12.76
CA LYS A 42 -3.16 -3.86 -12.35
C LYS A 42 -2.47 -3.11 -11.22
N LEU A 43 -2.52 -1.78 -11.23
CA LEU A 43 -2.05 -0.97 -10.11
C LEU A 43 -2.85 -1.21 -8.83
N LYS A 44 -4.17 -1.30 -8.93
CA LYS A 44 -5.03 -1.64 -7.80
C LYS A 44 -4.65 -2.97 -7.18
N CYS A 45 -4.54 -4.01 -8.01
CA CYS A 45 -4.17 -5.33 -7.53
C CYS A 45 -2.72 -5.44 -7.09
N PHE A 46 -1.81 -4.61 -7.62
CA PHE A 46 -0.43 -4.52 -7.12
C PHE A 46 -0.39 -4.00 -5.68
N LEU A 47 -1.15 -2.95 -5.36
CA LEU A 47 -1.27 -2.44 -3.99
C LEU A 47 -1.90 -3.48 -3.06
N LYS A 48 -2.93 -4.20 -3.52
CA LYS A 48 -3.52 -5.32 -2.77
C LYS A 48 -2.49 -6.39 -2.47
N CYS A 49 -1.69 -6.80 -3.46
CA CYS A 49 -0.65 -7.80 -3.28
C CYS A 49 0.36 -7.34 -2.22
N LEU A 50 0.83 -6.09 -2.26
CA LEU A 50 1.74 -5.56 -1.24
C LEU A 50 1.12 -5.62 0.17
N MET A 51 -0.15 -5.23 0.32
CA MET A 51 -0.85 -5.28 1.60
C MET A 51 -1.03 -6.72 2.10
N GLU A 52 -1.33 -7.66 1.22
CA GLU A 52 -1.45 -9.08 1.59
C GLU A 52 -0.11 -9.68 2.01
N GLN A 53 0.95 -9.45 1.23
CA GLN A 53 2.30 -9.97 1.53
C GLN A 53 2.89 -9.40 2.83
N THR A 54 2.42 -8.21 3.24
CA THR A 54 2.83 -7.57 4.52
C THR A 54 1.89 -7.90 5.68
N GLY A 55 0.85 -8.70 5.46
CA GLY A 55 -0.12 -9.08 6.50
C GLY A 55 -1.10 -7.98 6.87
N VAL A 56 -1.22 -6.94 6.04
CA VAL A 56 -2.16 -5.82 6.23
C VAL A 56 -3.57 -6.17 5.75
N LEU A 57 -3.73 -7.16 4.88
CA LEU A 57 -5.04 -7.61 4.42
C LEU A 57 -5.51 -8.82 5.25
N ASN A 58 -6.69 -8.72 5.83
CA ASN A 58 -7.37 -9.84 6.49
C ASN A 58 -7.87 -10.86 5.47
N GLU A 59 -8.17 -12.07 5.94
CA GLU A 59 -8.72 -13.16 5.10
C GLU A 59 -10.05 -12.79 4.42
N ASP A 60 -10.82 -11.88 5.03
CA ASP A 60 -12.09 -11.38 4.50
C ASP A 60 -11.93 -10.21 3.50
N GLY A 61 -10.69 -9.83 3.19
CA GLY A 61 -10.37 -8.73 2.27
C GLY A 61 -10.48 -7.33 2.87
N THR A 62 -10.67 -7.20 4.19
CA THR A 62 -10.60 -5.92 4.91
C THR A 62 -9.16 -5.58 5.32
N LEU A 63 -8.86 -4.31 5.58
CA LEU A 63 -7.54 -3.90 6.06
C LEU A 63 -7.45 -4.04 7.58
N ASP A 64 -6.40 -4.73 8.05
CA ASP A 64 -5.95 -4.65 9.44
C ASP A 64 -5.22 -3.32 9.63
N VAL A 65 -5.90 -2.41 10.32
CA VAL A 65 -5.43 -1.05 10.59
C VAL A 65 -4.19 -1.04 11.48
N ASP A 66 -4.13 -1.92 12.48
CA ASP A 66 -3.01 -1.94 13.41
C ASP A 66 -1.78 -2.59 12.74
N ALA A 67 -1.97 -3.62 11.92
CA ALA A 67 -0.91 -4.14 11.06
C ALA A 67 -0.42 -3.09 10.06
N ALA A 68 -1.33 -2.35 9.41
CA ALA A 68 -0.97 -1.25 8.50
C ALA A 68 -0.11 -0.19 9.19
N ILE A 69 -0.37 0.13 10.46
CA ILE A 69 0.42 1.06 11.26
C ILE A 69 1.79 0.45 11.60
N ALA A 70 1.83 -0.84 11.96
CA ALA A 70 3.04 -1.53 12.42
C ALA A 70 4.12 -1.69 11.33
N ILE A 71 3.73 -1.84 10.06
CA ILE A 71 4.69 -2.02 8.95
C ILE A 71 5.52 -0.75 8.64
N HIS A 72 5.10 0.41 9.15
CA HIS A 72 5.82 1.66 8.94
C HIS A 72 6.92 1.87 9.98
N PRO A 73 8.05 2.52 9.63
CA PRO A 73 9.08 2.88 10.59
C PRO A 73 8.56 3.73 11.75
N ASP A 74 9.12 3.52 12.95
CA ASP A 74 8.72 4.23 14.18
C ASP A 74 8.75 5.76 14.02
N GLU A 75 9.71 6.28 13.25
CA GLU A 75 9.90 7.71 12.95
C GLU A 75 8.66 8.38 12.33
N VAL A 76 7.88 7.63 11.54
CA VAL A 76 6.72 8.16 10.80
C VAL A 76 5.39 7.61 11.32
N ARG A 77 5.41 6.57 12.16
CA ARG A 77 4.21 5.87 12.62
C ARG A 77 3.22 6.81 13.31
N GLY A 78 3.70 7.73 14.16
CA GLY A 78 2.84 8.70 14.85
C GLY A 78 2.12 9.67 13.91
N THR A 79 2.76 10.05 12.79
CA THR A 79 2.15 10.90 11.76
C THR A 79 1.14 10.11 10.92
N LEU A 80 1.47 8.88 10.56
CA LEU A 80 0.65 8.06 9.67
C LEU A 80 -0.54 7.41 10.38
N GLU A 81 -0.43 7.07 11.66
CA GLU A 81 -1.49 6.41 12.41
C GLU A 81 -2.88 7.08 12.29
N PRO A 82 -3.05 8.38 12.59
CA PRO A 82 -4.35 9.03 12.47
C PRO A 82 -4.87 9.05 11.02
N ILE A 83 -3.96 9.07 10.04
CA ILE A 83 -4.30 9.08 8.61
C ILE A 83 -4.74 7.68 8.16
N ILE A 84 -4.01 6.63 8.54
CA ILE A 84 -4.35 5.24 8.23
C ILE A 84 -5.71 4.90 8.85
N ARG A 85 -5.95 5.27 10.11
CA ARG A 85 -7.26 5.06 10.77
C ARG A 85 -8.40 5.77 10.04
N LYS A 86 -8.16 6.93 9.44
CA LYS A 86 -9.13 7.67 8.62
C LYS A 86 -9.36 7.02 7.25
N CYS A 87 -8.30 6.47 6.64
CA CYS A 87 -8.32 5.99 5.26
C CYS A 87 -8.67 4.51 5.10
N ALA A 88 -8.70 3.74 6.19
CA ALA A 88 -9.08 2.34 6.17
C ALA A 88 -10.54 2.16 5.72
N PRO A 89 -10.81 1.34 4.69
CA PRO A 89 -12.17 1.04 4.25
C PRO A 89 -12.96 0.38 5.37
N THR A 90 -14.18 0.85 5.62
CA THR A 90 -15.04 0.34 6.70
C THR A 90 -16.00 -0.77 6.27
N ALA A 91 -15.98 -1.14 4.98
CA ALA A 91 -16.89 -2.14 4.42
C ALA A 91 -16.12 -3.18 3.58
N PRO A 92 -16.53 -4.46 3.62
CA PRO A 92 -16.08 -5.47 2.68
C PRO A 92 -16.37 -5.03 1.23
N GLY A 93 -15.46 -5.32 0.30
CA GLY A 93 -15.55 -4.87 -1.08
C GLY A 93 -14.56 -5.61 -1.97
N ASN A 94 -14.34 -5.11 -3.19
CA ASN A 94 -13.26 -5.61 -4.04
C ASN A 94 -11.91 -5.28 -3.37
N PRO A 95 -11.07 -6.27 -3.05
CA PRO A 95 -9.82 -6.01 -2.34
C PRO A 95 -8.83 -5.12 -3.10
N CYS A 96 -8.74 -5.25 -4.44
CA CYS A 96 -7.90 -4.37 -5.26
C CYS A 96 -8.38 -2.91 -5.18
N GLU A 97 -9.69 -2.68 -5.32
CA GLU A 97 -10.28 -1.34 -5.20
C GLU A 97 -10.06 -0.76 -3.80
N ASN A 98 -10.33 -1.54 -2.76
CA ASN A 98 -10.18 -1.12 -1.37
C ASN A 98 -8.73 -0.72 -1.04
N SER A 99 -7.75 -1.54 -1.44
CA SER A 99 -6.33 -1.24 -1.25
C SER A 99 -5.91 0.03 -1.98
N TRP A 100 -6.41 0.24 -3.20
CA TRP A 100 -6.14 1.45 -3.97
C TRP A 100 -6.76 2.70 -3.36
N MET A 101 -8.03 2.63 -2.95
CA MET A 101 -8.71 3.74 -2.29
C MET A 101 -8.02 4.14 -0.98
N ALA A 102 -7.61 3.16 -0.18
CA ALA A 102 -6.88 3.41 1.07
C ALA A 102 -5.54 4.10 0.80
N HIS A 103 -4.78 3.61 -0.18
CA HIS A 103 -3.49 4.20 -0.54
C HIS A 103 -3.64 5.60 -1.14
N LYS A 104 -4.66 5.82 -1.98
CA LYS A 104 -5.00 7.13 -2.51
C LYS A 104 -5.29 8.14 -1.41
N CYS A 105 -6.15 7.75 -0.46
CA CYS A 105 -6.49 8.59 0.69
C CYS A 105 -5.25 8.93 1.54
N LEU A 106 -4.32 7.98 1.71
CA LEU A 106 -3.06 8.20 2.41
C LEU A 106 -2.20 9.25 1.71
N LEU A 107 -2.00 9.15 0.39
CA LEU A 107 -1.23 10.12 -0.39
C LEU A 107 -1.87 11.52 -0.37
N GLU A 108 -3.19 11.61 -0.50
CA GLU A 108 -3.93 12.88 -0.46
C GLU A 108 -3.93 13.53 0.94
N SER A 109 -3.86 12.72 2.00
CA SER A 109 -3.86 13.19 3.39
C SER A 109 -2.46 13.42 3.97
N ASN A 110 -1.39 12.96 3.29
CA ASN A 110 0.01 13.17 3.67
C ASN A 110 0.84 13.68 2.46
N PRO A 111 0.70 14.97 2.09
CA PRO A 111 1.35 15.54 0.91
C PRO A 111 2.85 15.85 1.09
N ASP A 112 3.38 15.73 2.30
CA ASP A 112 4.76 16.05 2.68
C ASP A 112 5.68 14.81 2.69
#